data_AF-Q3M780-F1
#
_entry.id   AF-Q3M780-F1
#
_cell.length_a   1.000
_cell.length_b   1.000
_cell.length_c   1.000
_cell.angle_alpha   90.00
_cell.angle_beta   90.00
_cell.angle_gamma   90.00
#
_symmetry.space_group_name_H-M   'P 1'
#
loop_
_entity.id
_entity.type
_entity.pdbx_description
1 polymer ?
#
loop_
_entity_poly.entity_id
_entity_poly.type
_entity_poly.pdbx_seq_one_letter_code
_entity_poly.pdbx_strand_id
1 'polypeptide(L)'
;MPTPTPGLNYWYNSARDLFGKVYRDKDKLHESVNSQDHERIADAIFNFVVTAYHVRDWLKQEAITSFTPQDVDNYVNHNKVLSICADLCNGSKHRILTKSLKSTATGTRNSPLKVSMTSITCSSSIAVTGFTPVIDTLEGNQYDILSWADQVVSTWEDFFTRHGI
;
A
#
# COMPACT_ATOMS: atom_id res chain seq x y z
N MET A 1 -3.80 10.50 -32.61
CA MET A 1 -3.83 9.96 -31.23
C MET A 1 -5.20 10.26 -30.65
N PRO A 2 -5.87 9.31 -29.98
CA PRO A 2 -7.15 9.61 -29.34
C PRO A 2 -6.92 10.66 -28.25
N THR A 3 -7.73 11.72 -28.24
CA THR A 3 -7.73 12.73 -27.19
C THR A 3 -8.14 12.08 -25.87
N PRO A 4 -7.40 12.30 -24.76
CA PRO A 4 -7.81 11.78 -23.46
C PRO A 4 -9.19 12.33 -23.10
N THR A 5 -10.16 11.44 -22.87
CA THR A 5 -11.51 11.81 -22.45
C THR A 5 -11.45 12.25 -20.98
N PRO A 6 -11.71 13.51 -20.65
CA PRO A 6 -11.72 13.93 -19.26
C PRO A 6 -12.87 13.27 -18.50
N GLY A 7 -12.57 12.71 -17.32
CA GLY A 7 -13.53 12.64 -16.23
C GLY A 7 -14.64 11.60 -16.32
N LEU A 8 -14.28 10.31 -16.26
CA LEU A 8 -15.14 9.31 -15.63
C LEU A 8 -14.66 9.05 -14.19
N ASN A 9 -14.25 10.13 -13.52
CA ASN A 9 -13.64 10.13 -12.20
C ASN A 9 -14.66 10.80 -11.26
N TYR A 10 -15.24 10.05 -10.32
CA TYR A 10 -16.34 10.57 -9.48
C TYR A 10 -15.90 11.66 -8.49
N TRP A 11 -14.63 11.68 -8.07
CA TRP A 11 -14.15 12.57 -6.99
C TRP A 11 -12.67 12.97 -7.06
N TYR A 12 -11.81 12.11 -7.61
CA TYR A 12 -10.36 12.33 -7.64
C TYR A 12 -9.97 13.11 -8.90
N ASN A 13 -9.36 14.28 -8.74
CA ASN A 13 -8.97 15.15 -9.84
C ASN A 13 -7.46 15.32 -9.98
N SER A 14 -6.69 14.90 -8.97
CA SER A 14 -5.24 14.95 -8.97
C SER A 14 -4.59 13.74 -8.30
N ALA A 15 -3.29 13.52 -8.53
CA ALA A 15 -2.49 12.54 -7.82
C ALA A 15 -2.48 12.82 -6.32
N ARG A 16 -2.56 14.10 -5.91
CA ARG A 16 -2.68 14.52 -4.51
C ARG A 16 -4.01 14.06 -3.90
N ASP A 17 -5.12 14.15 -4.63
CA ASP A 17 -6.43 13.66 -4.15
C ASP A 17 -6.42 12.13 -3.98
N LEU A 18 -5.83 11.42 -4.95
CA LEU A 18 -5.68 9.97 -4.88
C LEU A 18 -4.76 9.58 -3.72
N PHE A 19 -3.70 10.34 -3.48
CA PHE A 19 -2.83 10.14 -2.33
C PHE A 19 -3.55 10.40 -0.99
N GLY A 20 -4.45 11.39 -0.94
CA GLY A 20 -5.38 11.56 0.18
C GLY A 20 -6.29 10.34 0.42
N LYS A 21 -6.63 9.57 -0.62
CA LYS A 21 -7.31 8.27 -0.46
C LYS A 21 -6.38 7.22 0.14
N VAL A 22 -5.11 7.18 -0.25
CA VAL A 22 -4.12 6.24 0.33
C VAL A 22 -4.04 6.40 1.85
N TYR A 23 -4.03 7.63 2.36
CA TYR A 23 -4.12 7.89 3.80
C TYR A 23 -5.36 7.29 4.44
N ARG A 24 -6.55 7.53 3.87
CA ARG A 24 -7.80 6.97 4.39
C ARG A 24 -7.85 5.44 4.32
N ASP A 25 -7.30 4.84 3.26
CA ASP A 25 -7.23 3.39 3.14
C ASP A 25 -6.24 2.79 4.13
N LYS A 26 -5.15 3.50 4.46
CA LYS A 26 -4.25 3.12 5.54
C LYS A 26 -4.99 3.09 6.88
N ASP A 27 -5.72 4.15 7.22
CA ASP A 27 -6.45 4.20 8.48
C ASP A 27 -7.49 3.06 8.57
N LYS A 28 -8.21 2.80 7.47
CA LYS A 28 -9.12 1.65 7.37
C LYS A 28 -8.40 0.31 7.53
N LEU A 29 -7.19 0.16 7.01
CA LEU A 29 -6.39 -1.05 7.19
C LEU A 29 -6.05 -1.25 8.68
N HIS A 30 -5.64 -0.19 9.39
CA HIS A 30 -5.44 -0.26 10.84
C HIS A 30 -6.71 -0.66 11.58
N GLU A 31 -7.85 -0.05 11.26
CA GLU A 31 -9.15 -0.38 11.85
C GLU A 31 -9.55 -1.83 11.58
N SER A 32 -9.40 -2.30 10.33
CA SER A 32 -9.70 -3.69 9.95
C SER A 32 -8.83 -4.68 10.72
N VAL A 33 -7.53 -4.43 10.82
CA VAL A 33 -6.63 -5.28 11.63
C VAL A 33 -7.06 -5.26 13.09
N ASN A 34 -7.39 -4.10 13.67
CA ASN A 34 -7.88 -4.03 15.05
C ASN A 34 -9.20 -4.77 15.27
N SER A 35 -10.08 -4.81 14.27
CA SER A 35 -11.34 -5.56 14.34
C SER A 35 -11.18 -7.08 14.29
N GLN A 36 -10.01 -7.57 13.87
CA GLN A 36 -9.69 -8.99 13.72
C GLN A 36 -10.65 -9.75 12.77
N ASP A 37 -11.30 -9.03 11.86
CA ASP A 37 -12.17 -9.57 10.83
C ASP A 37 -11.36 -9.85 9.55
N HIS A 38 -11.21 -11.13 9.22
CA HIS A 38 -10.41 -11.60 8.09
C HIS A 38 -10.84 -10.99 6.75
N GLU A 39 -12.14 -10.87 6.49
CA GLU A 39 -12.66 -10.37 5.22
C GLU A 39 -12.39 -8.87 5.11
N ARG A 40 -12.64 -8.12 6.18
CA ARG A 40 -12.35 -6.68 6.24
C ARG A 40 -10.87 -6.37 6.12
N ILE A 41 -10.00 -7.24 6.67
CA ILE A 41 -8.55 -7.11 6.53
C ILE A 41 -8.15 -7.33 5.07
N ALA A 42 -8.64 -8.39 4.44
CA ALA A 42 -8.33 -8.69 3.05
C ALA A 42 -8.77 -7.55 2.10
N ASP A 43 -10.00 -7.05 2.28
CA ASP A 43 -10.54 -5.93 1.50
C ASP A 43 -9.75 -4.64 1.73
N ALA A 44 -9.37 -4.34 2.97
CA ALA A 44 -8.58 -3.15 3.28
C ALA A 44 -7.17 -3.21 2.68
N ILE A 45 -6.51 -4.37 2.76
CA ILE A 45 -5.20 -4.58 2.09
C ILE A 45 -5.36 -4.35 0.60
N PHE A 46 -6.31 -5.01 -0.05
CA PHE A 46 -6.55 -4.89 -1.49
C PHE A 46 -6.77 -3.43 -1.90
N ASN A 47 -7.67 -2.73 -1.22
CA ASN A 47 -7.99 -1.33 -1.51
C ASN A 47 -6.76 -0.43 -1.34
N PHE A 48 -5.98 -0.64 -0.27
CA PHE A 48 -4.75 0.10 -0.02
C PHE A 48 -3.71 -0.12 -1.11
N VAL A 49 -3.34 -1.38 -1.41
CA VAL A 49 -2.29 -1.67 -2.42
C VAL A 49 -2.67 -1.20 -3.81
N VAL A 50 -3.93 -1.34 -4.20
CA VAL A 50 -4.41 -0.89 -5.52
C VAL A 50 -4.34 0.64 -5.61
N THR A 51 -4.82 1.34 -4.59
CA THR A 51 -4.82 2.80 -4.57
C THR A 51 -3.40 3.35 -4.52
N ALA A 52 -2.56 2.84 -3.60
CA ALA A 52 -1.18 3.28 -3.42
C ALA A 52 -0.31 3.01 -4.66
N TYR A 53 -0.53 1.89 -5.35
CA TYR A 53 0.16 1.62 -6.61
C TYR A 53 -0.24 2.60 -7.71
N HIS A 54 -1.51 2.96 -7.80
CA HIS A 54 -2.01 3.83 -8.88
C HIS A 54 -1.66 5.32 -8.72
N VAL A 55 -1.16 5.76 -7.55
CA VAL A 55 -0.56 7.09 -7.38
C VAL A 55 0.53 7.34 -8.44
N ARG A 56 1.36 6.33 -8.73
CA ARG A 56 2.35 6.36 -9.81
C ARG A 56 1.72 6.73 -11.16
N ASP A 57 0.63 6.06 -11.52
CA ASP A 57 0.03 6.22 -12.84
C ASP A 57 -0.59 7.61 -13.02
N TRP A 58 -1.09 8.20 -11.93
CA TRP A 58 -1.61 9.56 -11.90
C TRP A 58 -0.49 10.59 -11.97
N LEU A 59 0.58 10.42 -11.17
CA LEU A 59 1.77 11.27 -11.25
C LEU A 59 2.35 11.30 -12.67
N LYS A 60 2.37 10.17 -13.39
CA LYS A 60 2.85 10.12 -14.77
C LYS A 60 1.99 10.94 -15.75
N GLN A 61 0.70 11.06 -15.48
CA GLN A 61 -0.22 11.89 -16.28
C GLN A 61 -0.07 13.38 -15.94
N GLU A 62 0.30 13.66 -14.69
CA GLU A 62 0.57 15.01 -14.15
C GLU A 62 2.04 15.40 -14.23
N ALA A 63 2.84 14.68 -15.02
CA ALA A 63 4.25 15.00 -15.16
C ALA A 63 4.41 16.41 -15.75
N ILE A 64 5.20 17.23 -15.06
CA ILE A 64 5.44 18.65 -15.36
C ILE A 64 6.94 18.93 -15.41
N THR A 65 7.34 20.20 -15.30
CA THR A 65 8.75 20.60 -15.33
C THR A 65 9.57 20.06 -14.14
N SER A 66 8.95 19.82 -12.97
CA SER A 66 9.66 19.40 -11.75
C SER A 66 9.99 17.91 -11.68
N PHE A 67 9.33 17.06 -12.50
CA PHE A 67 9.62 15.63 -12.61
C PHE A 67 9.06 15.06 -13.91
N THR A 68 9.70 14.01 -14.42
CA THR A 68 9.27 13.29 -15.62
C THR A 68 8.55 11.99 -15.26
N PRO A 69 7.79 11.38 -16.20
CA PRO A 69 7.22 10.04 -15.97
C PRO A 69 8.28 8.98 -15.68
N GLN A 70 9.49 9.15 -16.21
CA GLN A 70 10.63 8.27 -15.96
C GLN A 70 11.13 8.40 -14.52
N ASP A 71 11.09 9.59 -13.92
CA ASP A 71 11.48 9.80 -12.53
C ASP A 71 10.53 9.06 -11.57
N VAL A 72 9.23 9.06 -11.86
CA VAL A 72 8.24 8.28 -11.10
C VAL A 72 8.53 6.78 -11.21
N ASP A 73 8.78 6.29 -12.43
CA ASP A 73 9.09 4.87 -12.66
C ASP A 73 10.39 4.46 -11.94
N ASN A 74 11.43 5.30 -12.03
CA ASN A 74 12.69 5.08 -11.33
C ASN A 74 12.48 5.08 -9.82
N TYR A 75 11.69 6.01 -9.28
CA TYR A 75 11.43 6.11 -7.84
C TYR A 75 10.76 4.83 -7.31
N VAL A 76 9.74 4.34 -8.01
CA VAL A 76 9.04 3.10 -7.62
C VAL A 76 9.93 1.87 -7.74
N ASN A 77 10.71 1.74 -8.82
CA ASN A 77 11.56 0.57 -9.06
C ASN A 77 12.78 0.50 -8.12
N HIS A 78 13.29 1.63 -7.63
CA HIS A 78 14.43 1.66 -6.70
C HIS A 78 14.01 1.68 -5.23
N ASN A 79 12.72 1.88 -4.94
CA ASN A 79 12.19 1.83 -3.59
C ASN A 79 11.59 0.44 -3.30
N LYS A 80 12.22 -0.31 -2.37
CA LYS A 80 11.77 -1.67 -2.00
C LYS A 80 10.31 -1.68 -1.50
N VAL A 81 9.90 -0.67 -0.74
CA VAL A 81 8.55 -0.57 -0.16
C VAL A 81 7.50 -0.41 -1.26
N LEU A 82 7.72 0.48 -2.23
CA LEU A 82 6.81 0.68 -3.37
C LEU A 82 6.85 -0.48 -4.37
N SER A 83 7.99 -1.15 -4.53
CA SER A 83 8.10 -2.35 -5.34
C SER A 83 7.26 -3.51 -4.78
N ILE A 84 7.23 -3.69 -3.46
CA ILE A 84 6.33 -4.65 -2.81
C ILE A 84 4.86 -4.27 -3.08
N CYS A 85 4.52 -2.98 -3.02
CA CYS A 85 3.17 -2.50 -3.33
C CYS A 85 2.76 -2.86 -4.77
N ALA A 86 3.70 -2.74 -5.72
CA ALA A 86 3.47 -3.12 -7.11
C ALA A 86 3.21 -4.62 -7.26
N ASP A 87 3.99 -5.48 -6.59
CA ASP A 87 3.80 -6.92 -6.64
C ASP A 87 2.47 -7.35 -6.00
N LEU A 88 2.11 -6.77 -4.85
CA LEU A 88 0.83 -7.05 -4.20
C LEU A 88 -0.35 -6.59 -5.06
N CYS A 89 -0.28 -5.41 -5.67
CA CYS A 89 -1.32 -4.96 -6.61
C CYS A 89 -1.44 -5.89 -7.83
N ASN A 90 -0.30 -6.29 -8.41
CA ASN A 90 -0.30 -7.19 -9.57
C ASN A 90 -0.82 -8.59 -9.22
N GLY A 91 -0.45 -9.14 -8.06
CA GLY A 91 -0.94 -10.44 -7.57
C GLY A 91 -2.41 -10.40 -7.16
N SER A 92 -2.87 -9.25 -6.66
CA SER A 92 -4.29 -9.04 -6.34
C SER A 92 -5.18 -8.96 -7.58
N LYS A 93 -4.66 -8.44 -8.70
CA LYS A 93 -5.37 -8.36 -9.99
C LYS A 93 -5.30 -9.67 -10.77
N HIS A 94 -4.18 -10.38 -10.68
CA HIS A 94 -3.95 -11.63 -11.36
C HIS A 94 -3.81 -12.72 -10.28
N ARG A 95 -4.91 -13.46 -10.04
CA ARG A 95 -4.97 -14.63 -9.14
C ARG A 95 -3.74 -15.55 -9.20
N ILE A 96 -3.02 -15.55 -10.33
CA ILE A 96 -1.70 -16.12 -10.53
C ILE A 96 -0.80 -15.05 -11.17
N LEU A 97 0.35 -14.74 -10.56
CA LEU A 97 1.36 -13.87 -11.14
C LEU A 97 2.03 -14.57 -12.34
N THR A 98 1.81 -14.05 -13.55
CA THR A 98 2.41 -14.58 -14.80
C THR A 98 3.65 -13.81 -15.25
N LYS A 99 4.00 -12.71 -14.57
CA LYS A 99 5.22 -11.92 -14.79
C LYS A 99 6.13 -12.05 -13.58
N SER A 100 7.45 -11.99 -13.81
CA SER A 100 8.45 -11.99 -12.75
C SER A 100 8.16 -10.89 -11.72
N LEU A 101 8.30 -11.25 -10.44
CA LEU A 101 8.20 -10.32 -9.32
C LEU A 101 9.20 -9.17 -9.50
N LYS A 102 8.75 -7.94 -9.23
CA LYS A 102 9.63 -6.76 -9.26
C LYS A 102 10.41 -6.62 -7.95
N SER A 103 9.86 -7.12 -6.86
CA SER A 103 10.46 -7.15 -5.54
C SER A 103 10.88 -8.57 -5.14
N THR A 104 11.50 -8.67 -3.98
CA THR A 104 11.80 -9.94 -3.34
C THR A 104 10.60 -10.53 -2.58
N ALA A 105 9.40 -9.94 -2.58
CA ALA A 105 8.26 -10.49 -1.84
C ALA A 105 7.85 -11.89 -2.35
N THR A 106 7.71 -12.86 -1.44
CA THR A 106 7.38 -14.27 -1.77
C THR A 106 5.95 -14.65 -1.46
N GLY A 107 5.26 -13.87 -0.62
CA GLY A 107 3.87 -14.11 -0.25
C GLY A 107 3.44 -13.32 0.98
N THR A 108 2.19 -13.54 1.36
CA THR A 108 1.60 -13.01 2.60
C THR A 108 1.16 -14.17 3.49
N ARG A 109 1.31 -14.02 4.81
CA ARG A 109 0.85 -15.00 5.81
C ARG A 109 0.27 -14.28 7.03
N ASN A 110 -0.51 -15.01 7.83
CA ASN A 110 -0.98 -14.53 9.13
C ASN A 110 0.10 -14.81 10.18
N SER A 111 0.45 -13.83 11.00
CA SER A 111 1.36 -13.99 12.14
C SER A 111 0.66 -13.61 13.45
N PRO A 112 0.98 -14.22 14.61
CA PRO A 112 0.40 -13.80 15.89
C PRO A 112 0.67 -12.32 16.16
N LEU A 113 -0.34 -11.58 16.64
CA LEU A 113 -0.15 -10.19 17.08
C LEU A 113 0.97 -10.13 18.13
N LYS A 114 1.98 -9.30 17.89
CA LYS A 114 2.94 -8.91 18.92
C LYS A 114 2.33 -7.78 19.74
N VAL A 115 1.71 -8.14 20.87
CA VAL A 115 1.13 -7.18 21.81
C VAL A 115 2.26 -6.34 22.43
N SER A 116 2.30 -5.03 22.11
CA SER A 116 3.05 -4.06 22.89
C SER A 116 2.25 -3.71 24.15
N MET A 117 2.82 -3.92 25.33
CA MET A 117 2.19 -3.82 26.66
C MET A 117 1.78 -2.40 27.09
N THR A 118 1.65 -1.44 26.18
CA THR A 118 1.41 -0.03 26.52
C THR A 118 -0.06 0.39 26.63
N SER A 119 -1.03 -0.45 26.23
CA SER A 119 -2.46 -0.04 26.21
C SER A 119 -3.48 -1.18 26.42
N ILE A 120 -3.28 -2.11 27.35
CA ILE A 120 -4.35 -3.07 27.70
C ILE A 120 -5.00 -2.67 29.02
N THR A 121 -6.28 -2.27 28.97
CA THR A 121 -7.21 -2.51 30.09
C THR A 121 -7.62 -3.97 30.04
N CYS A 122 -7.04 -4.78 30.93
CA CYS A 122 -7.20 -6.22 30.94
C CYS A 122 -8.59 -6.62 31.43
N SER A 123 -9.32 -7.43 30.65
CA SER A 123 -10.30 -8.37 31.22
C SER A 123 -9.74 -9.79 30.99
N SER A 124 -9.59 -10.54 32.07
CA SER A 124 -8.84 -11.79 32.17
C SER A 124 -9.55 -13.02 31.58
N SER A 125 -10.45 -12.84 30.61
CA SER A 125 -11.32 -13.91 30.09
C SER A 125 -11.38 -14.02 28.57
N ILE A 126 -10.56 -13.28 27.82
CA ILE A 126 -10.53 -13.33 26.35
C ILE A 126 -9.17 -13.88 25.93
N ALA A 127 -9.17 -15.01 25.22
CA ALA A 127 -7.97 -15.46 24.54
C ALA A 127 -7.59 -14.39 23.50
N VAL A 128 -6.40 -13.79 23.61
CA VAL A 128 -5.86 -12.86 22.61
C VAL A 128 -5.45 -13.67 21.38
N THR A 129 -6.42 -14.22 20.66
CA THR A 129 -6.22 -14.92 19.39
C THR A 129 -6.42 -13.93 18.27
N GLY A 130 -5.49 -12.99 18.14
CA GLY A 130 -5.45 -12.09 17.01
C GLY A 130 -4.17 -12.23 16.19
N PHE A 131 -4.24 -11.84 14.92
CA PHE A 131 -3.15 -11.92 13.98
C PHE A 131 -2.92 -10.58 13.27
N THR A 132 -1.68 -10.37 12.83
CA THR A 132 -1.35 -9.34 11.85
C THR A 132 -0.84 -10.00 10.58
N PRO A 133 -1.35 -9.62 9.41
CA PRO A 133 -0.75 -10.01 8.13
C PRO A 133 0.71 -9.55 8.06
N VAL A 134 1.57 -10.44 7.58
CA VAL A 134 2.98 -10.16 7.32
C VAL A 134 3.31 -10.44 5.86
N ILE A 135 4.23 -9.65 5.33
CA ILE A 135 4.81 -9.81 4.00
C ILE A 135 6.16 -10.48 4.16
N ASP A 136 6.30 -11.67 3.60
CA ASP A 136 7.57 -12.40 3.54
C ASP A 136 8.36 -12.01 2.29
N THR A 137 9.68 -11.90 2.41
CA THR A 137 10.60 -11.66 1.28
C THR A 137 11.58 -12.82 1.07
N LEU A 138 12.14 -12.95 -0.14
CA LEU A 138 13.14 -13.93 -0.54
C LEU A 138 14.42 -13.80 0.30
N GLU A 139 14.69 -12.59 0.79
CA GLU A 139 15.83 -12.28 1.66
C GLU A 139 15.60 -12.75 3.12
N GLY A 140 14.43 -13.31 3.43
CA GLY A 140 14.05 -13.76 4.78
C GLY A 140 13.55 -12.63 5.69
N ASN A 141 13.45 -11.39 5.17
CA ASN A 141 12.88 -10.27 5.91
C ASN A 141 11.35 -10.38 5.95
N GLN A 142 10.78 -10.02 7.10
CA GLN A 142 9.33 -9.93 7.32
C GLN A 142 8.92 -8.49 7.59
N TYR A 143 7.89 -8.03 6.90
CA TYR A 143 7.28 -6.73 7.13
C TYR A 143 5.88 -6.92 7.73
N ASP A 144 5.65 -6.30 8.88
CA ASP A 144 4.30 -6.13 9.42
C ASP A 144 3.49 -5.21 8.48
N ILE A 145 2.28 -5.63 8.10
CA ILE A 145 1.49 -4.93 7.07
C ILE A 145 1.18 -3.47 7.43
N LEU A 146 1.00 -3.15 8.72
CA LEU A 146 0.70 -1.80 9.17
C LEU A 146 1.96 -0.93 9.09
N SER A 147 3.08 -1.44 9.60
CA SER A 147 4.38 -0.74 9.51
C SER A 147 4.82 -0.51 8.07
N TRP A 148 4.49 -1.44 7.17
CA TRP A 148 4.78 -1.33 5.74
C TRP A 148 3.85 -0.30 5.08
N ALA A 149 2.56 -0.28 5.43
CA ALA A 149 1.63 0.72 4.92
C ALA A 149 2.02 2.15 5.33
N ASP A 150 2.51 2.35 6.56
CA ASP A 150 3.08 3.62 7.01
C ASP A 150 4.30 4.04 6.15
N GLN A 151 5.21 3.10 5.85
CA GLN A 151 6.37 3.36 4.99
C GLN A 151 5.96 3.71 3.55
N VAL A 152 4.93 3.07 3.00
CA VAL A 152 4.39 3.40 1.66
C VAL A 152 3.92 4.84 1.63
N VAL A 153 3.14 5.25 2.64
CA VAL A 153 2.64 6.62 2.74
C VAL A 153 3.77 7.63 2.91
N SER A 154 4.71 7.38 3.81
CA SER A 154 5.89 8.25 3.99
C SER A 154 6.71 8.39 2.71
N THR A 155 6.89 7.28 1.98
CA THR A 155 7.64 7.29 0.73
C THR A 155 6.94 8.14 -0.33
N TRP A 156 5.62 8.05 -0.45
CA TRP A 156 4.90 8.91 -1.38
C TRP A 156 4.95 10.38 -0.95
N GLU A 157 4.75 10.68 0.35
CA GLU A 157 4.83 12.06 0.86
C GLU A 157 6.21 12.68 0.56
N ASP A 158 7.30 11.92 0.69
CA ASP A 158 8.65 12.35 0.32
C ASP A 158 8.75 12.73 -1.16
N PHE A 159 8.09 11.98 -2.05
CA PHE A 159 8.05 12.30 -3.47
C PHE A 159 7.28 13.59 -3.74
N PHE A 160 6.07 13.72 -3.19
CA PHE A 160 5.25 14.94 -3.33
C PHE A 160 6.01 16.17 -2.80
N THR A 161 6.63 16.05 -1.63
CA THR A 161 7.41 17.12 -1.00
C THR A 161 8.64 17.51 -1.83
N ARG A 162 9.39 16.53 -2.35
CA ARG A 162 10.60 16.77 -3.15
C ARG A 162 10.30 17.52 -4.46
N HIS A 163 9.13 17.28 -5.06
CA HIS A 163 8.75 17.85 -6.35
C HIS A 163 7.76 19.02 -6.26
N GLY A 164 7.34 19.39 -5.04
CA GLY A 164 6.48 20.54 -4.77
C GLY A 164 5.04 20.37 -5.24
N ILE A 165 4.46 19.17 -5.05
CA ILE A 165 3.14 18.75 -5.53
C ILE A 165 2.14 18.58 -4.38
#